data_AF-A0A8C6BCC8-F1
#
_entry.id   AF-A0A8C6BCC8-F1
#
_cell.length_a   1.000
_cell.length_b   1.000
_cell.length_c   1.000
_cell.angle_alpha   90.00
_cell.angle_beta   90.00
_cell.angle_gamma   90.00
#
_symmetry.space_group_name_H-M   'P 1'
#
loop_
_entity.id
_entity.type
_entity.pdbx_description
1 polymer ?
#
loop_
_entity_poly.entity_id
_entity_poly.type
_entity_poly.pdbx_seq_one_letter_code
_entity_poly.pdbx_strand_id
1 'polypeptide(L)'
;MSLRQLLLRLPCYLGASGPRRGPLDTISSVVSWRGQSSRSPAHWNQVVSEAEKIVGYPTSFMSLRCLLSDELSNIAMQVRKLVGTQHPLLTTARGLVHDSQNNLQLRGLVVLLISKAAGPSSVNASCQSYDMASGIYSCQRSLAEITELIHTALLVHRGIVNLDELQSSDGPLKDMQFGNKIAILSGDFLLANACNGLALLQNTKVVELLASALMDLVQGVYHENSTSAKENHITDDIGILTWKKQTFLSHGALLAKSCQAAMELAKHDAEVQDMAFQYGKHMAMSHKINSDLQPFIKEKTSDSLTFNLNSAPVVLHQEFLGRDLWIKQIREAQQKGRLDYAKVWVSLNGVQRLPGILRSLPGPQNPPQHSSPGSHYYCVRASTQVEVHLPCLFN
;
A
#
# COMPACT_ATOMS: atom_id res chain seq x y z
N MET A 1 17.84 2.02 25.46
CA MET A 1 17.51 3.34 24.86
C MET A 1 16.68 3.09 23.61
N SER A 2 15.54 3.77 23.45
CA SER A 2 14.60 3.51 22.35
C SER A 2 15.16 3.95 20.99
N LEU A 3 14.94 3.15 19.93
CA LEU A 3 15.25 3.45 18.52
C LEU A 3 14.82 4.87 18.10
N ARG A 4 13.72 5.36 18.71
CA ARG A 4 13.17 6.71 18.51
C ARG A 4 14.08 7.82 19.01
N GLN A 5 14.79 7.63 20.12
CA GLN A 5 15.77 8.59 20.65
C GLN A 5 17.08 8.61 19.86
N LEU A 6 17.39 7.52 19.15
CA LEU A 6 18.65 7.32 18.43
C LEU A 6 18.61 7.85 16.99
N LEU A 7 17.43 8.08 16.42
CA LEU A 7 17.23 8.59 15.06
C LEU A 7 16.95 10.10 14.99
N LEU A 8 16.54 10.71 16.11
CA LEU A 8 16.36 12.17 16.24
C LEU A 8 17.68 12.96 16.40
N ARG A 9 18.85 12.29 16.41
CA ARG A 9 20.17 12.91 16.63
C ARG A 9 21.06 13.01 15.38
N LEU A 10 20.52 12.87 14.18
CA LEU A 10 21.25 13.16 12.94
C LEU A 10 21.19 14.68 12.61
N PRO A 11 22.30 15.33 12.21
CA PRO A 11 22.33 16.79 12.12
C PRO A 11 21.48 17.32 10.94
N CYS A 12 20.57 18.24 11.23
CA CYS A 12 19.97 19.12 10.23
C CYS A 12 20.99 20.21 9.86
N TYR A 13 21.37 20.30 8.59
CA TYR A 13 22.13 21.43 8.05
C TYR A 13 21.21 22.36 7.26
N LEU A 14 21.45 23.67 7.46
CA LEU A 14 20.83 24.87 6.87
C LEU A 14 19.47 25.24 7.48
N GLY A 15 19.22 26.46 7.98
CA GLY A 15 19.96 27.71 7.95
C GLY A 15 18.96 28.88 7.94
N ALA A 16 19.12 29.79 8.92
CA ALA A 16 18.70 31.21 8.94
C ALA A 16 17.26 31.65 9.31
N SER A 17 17.26 32.45 10.40
CA SER A 17 16.51 33.69 10.71
C SER A 17 14.99 33.66 10.99
N GLY A 18 14.63 34.02 12.23
CA GLY A 18 13.31 34.59 12.59
C GLY A 18 13.27 36.12 12.37
N PRO A 19 12.41 36.90 13.07
CA PRO A 19 11.15 36.58 13.77
C PRO A 19 10.00 37.56 13.43
N ARG A 20 8.75 37.30 13.89
CA ARG A 20 7.86 38.22 14.67
C ARG A 20 6.37 37.87 14.62
N ARG A 21 5.70 38.22 15.74
CA ARG A 21 4.31 37.98 16.16
C ARG A 21 3.26 38.78 15.37
N GLY A 22 2.02 38.28 15.34
CA GLY A 22 0.77 39.03 15.13
C GLY A 22 -0.40 38.34 15.84
N PRO A 23 -1.38 39.07 16.41
CA PRO A 23 -2.41 38.52 17.32
C PRO A 23 -3.71 38.09 16.61
N LEU A 24 -4.57 37.42 17.39
CA LEU A 24 -5.99 37.07 17.11
C LEU A 24 -6.76 38.23 16.46
N ASP A 25 -7.69 37.93 15.53
CA ASP A 25 -9.12 38.15 15.79
C ASP A 25 -10.10 37.73 14.65
N THR A 26 -11.22 37.15 15.13
CA THR A 26 -12.63 37.19 14.66
C THR A 26 -13.13 36.53 13.36
N ILE A 27 -14.22 35.78 13.57
CA ILE A 27 -15.14 35.08 12.67
C ILE A 27 -15.95 36.04 11.79
N SER A 28 -16.12 35.73 10.49
CA SER A 28 -17.40 35.93 9.81
C SER A 28 -17.57 34.97 8.63
N SER A 29 -18.81 34.49 8.48
CA SER A 29 -19.31 33.45 7.60
C SER A 29 -19.61 33.95 6.18
N VAL A 30 -19.19 33.20 5.14
CA VAL A 30 -19.99 32.95 3.93
C VAL A 30 -19.61 31.58 3.36
N VAL A 31 -20.56 30.65 3.38
CA VAL A 31 -20.44 29.30 2.81
C VAL A 31 -20.56 29.40 1.29
N SER A 32 -19.46 29.16 0.58
CA SER A 32 -19.42 28.91 -0.86
C SER A 32 -18.87 27.50 -1.05
N TRP A 33 -19.76 26.55 -1.35
CA TRP A 33 -19.39 25.19 -1.71
C TRP A 33 -18.78 25.20 -3.12
N ARG A 34 -17.49 25.55 -3.18
CA ARG A 34 -16.63 25.32 -4.34
C ARG A 34 -15.81 24.07 -4.03
N GLY A 35 -16.08 22.99 -4.75
CA GLY A 35 -15.46 21.67 -4.54
C GLY A 35 -13.93 21.76 -4.47
N GLN A 36 -13.38 21.49 -3.28
CA GLN A 36 -11.95 21.51 -3.04
C GLN A 36 -11.32 20.18 -3.43
N SER A 37 -10.79 20.17 -4.65
CA SER A 37 -9.72 19.28 -5.09
C SER A 37 -8.43 19.61 -4.35
N SER A 38 -8.20 18.97 -3.19
CA SER A 38 -6.89 18.60 -2.61
C SER A 38 -7.10 18.24 -1.13
N ARG A 39 -7.26 16.95 -0.80
CA ARG A 39 -7.33 16.55 0.62
C ARG A 39 -5.93 16.63 1.24
N SER A 40 -5.76 17.49 2.24
CA SER A 40 -4.47 17.71 2.89
C SER A 40 -3.97 16.47 3.66
N PRO A 41 -2.65 16.29 3.84
CA PRO A 41 -2.09 15.20 4.67
C PRO A 41 -2.63 15.18 6.11
N ALA A 42 -3.09 16.31 6.63
CA ALA A 42 -3.71 16.41 7.94
C ALA A 42 -5.06 15.64 8.01
N HIS A 43 -5.83 15.64 6.92
CA HIS A 43 -7.11 14.93 6.88
C HIS A 43 -6.93 13.40 6.84
N TRP A 44 -5.92 12.90 6.12
CA TRP A 44 -5.62 11.46 6.09
C TRP A 44 -5.17 10.92 7.44
N ASN A 45 -4.29 11.65 8.13
CA ASN A 45 -3.87 11.31 9.49
C ASN A 45 -5.04 11.26 10.47
N GLN A 46 -6.01 12.17 10.32
CA GLN A 46 -7.23 12.15 11.10
C GLN A 46 -8.07 10.89 10.83
N VAL A 47 -8.29 10.53 9.56
CA VAL A 47 -9.05 9.32 9.19
C VAL A 47 -8.43 8.06 9.78
N VAL A 48 -7.10 7.93 9.71
CA VAL A 48 -6.36 6.80 10.29
C VAL A 48 -6.51 6.77 11.80
N SER A 49 -6.36 7.92 12.47
CA SER A 49 -6.53 8.01 13.92
C SER A 49 -7.94 7.62 14.36
N GLU A 50 -8.97 8.04 13.63
CA GLU A 50 -10.35 7.61 13.90
C GLU A 50 -10.53 6.10 13.68
N ALA A 51 -9.94 5.55 12.61
CA ALA A 51 -9.96 4.10 12.37
C ALA A 51 -9.26 3.31 13.49
N GLU A 52 -8.11 3.77 13.99
CA GLU A 52 -7.42 3.17 15.13
C GLU A 52 -8.27 3.19 16.41
N LYS A 53 -9.01 4.28 16.64
CA LYS A 53 -9.96 4.38 17.77
C LYS A 53 -11.07 3.35 17.67
N ILE A 54 -11.61 3.12 16.47
CA ILE A 54 -12.71 2.15 16.24
C ILE A 54 -12.29 0.72 16.62
N VAL A 55 -11.06 0.32 16.29
CA VAL A 55 -10.55 -1.02 16.57
C VAL A 55 -10.03 -1.18 18.01
N GLY A 56 -9.99 -0.07 18.76
CA GLY A 56 -9.73 -0.01 20.20
C GLY A 56 -8.28 -0.33 20.60
N TYR A 57 -7.34 -0.26 19.65
CA TYR A 57 -5.91 -0.39 19.90
C TYR A 57 -5.13 0.37 18.81
N PRO A 58 -4.11 1.18 19.15
CA PRO A 58 -3.29 1.81 18.13
C PRO A 58 -2.54 0.73 17.35
N THR A 59 -2.78 0.63 16.04
CA THR A 59 -1.97 -0.22 15.14
C THR A 59 -0.49 0.18 15.20
N SER A 60 -0.21 1.46 15.43
CA SER A 60 1.13 1.97 15.77
C SER A 60 1.84 1.23 16.93
N PHE A 61 1.12 0.61 17.87
CA PHE A 61 1.72 -0.17 18.96
C PHE A 61 2.15 -1.59 18.53
N MET A 62 1.49 -2.17 17.52
CA MET A 62 1.87 -3.47 16.95
C MET A 62 3.18 -3.36 16.14
N SER A 63 3.32 -2.26 15.39
CA SER A 63 4.56 -1.90 14.71
C SER A 63 5.71 -1.71 15.70
N LEU A 64 5.42 -1.08 16.85
CA LEU A 64 6.41 -0.94 17.93
C LEU A 64 6.83 -2.27 18.53
N ARG A 65 5.94 -3.23 18.80
CA ARG A 65 6.35 -4.54 19.36
C ARG A 65 7.27 -5.31 18.41
N CYS A 66 6.99 -5.27 17.10
CA CYS A 66 7.88 -5.82 16.09
C CYS A 66 9.21 -5.05 16.04
N LEU A 67 9.20 -3.73 15.89
CA LEU A 67 10.41 -2.89 15.80
C LEU A 67 11.27 -2.86 17.08
N LEU A 68 10.68 -3.17 18.23
CA LEU A 68 11.36 -3.22 19.53
C LEU A 68 11.84 -4.62 19.91
N SER A 69 11.69 -5.63 19.04
CA SER A 69 12.33 -6.92 19.28
C SER A 69 13.85 -6.77 19.23
N ASP A 70 14.56 -7.52 20.06
CA ASP A 70 16.02 -7.47 20.12
C ASP A 70 16.64 -7.83 18.76
N GLU A 71 16.00 -8.73 18.01
CA GLU A 71 16.38 -9.14 16.68
C GLU A 71 16.21 -8.01 15.64
N LEU A 72 15.10 -7.27 15.66
CA LEU A 72 14.93 -6.11 14.77
C LEU A 72 15.88 -4.97 15.13
N SER A 73 16.25 -4.83 16.41
CA SER A 73 17.27 -3.86 16.82
C SER A 73 18.65 -4.21 16.23
N ASN A 74 18.98 -5.51 16.16
CA ASN A 74 20.19 -6.00 15.52
C ASN A 74 20.17 -5.75 14.00
N ILE A 75 19.04 -6.00 13.33
CA ILE A 75 18.84 -5.68 11.92
C ILE A 75 19.02 -4.18 11.68
N ALA A 76 18.36 -3.34 12.48
CA ALA A 76 18.45 -1.87 12.37
C ALA A 76 19.90 -1.37 12.54
N MET A 77 20.67 -1.99 13.42
CA MET A 77 22.09 -1.67 13.60
C MET A 77 22.92 -2.02 12.34
N GLN A 78 22.63 -3.13 11.65
CA GLN A 78 23.30 -3.46 10.39
C GLN A 78 22.88 -2.50 9.26
N VAL A 79 21.58 -2.16 9.16
CA VAL A 79 21.08 -1.20 8.18
C VAL A 79 21.75 0.17 8.33
N ARG A 80 22.10 0.59 9.55
CA ARG A 80 22.82 1.85 9.79
C ARG A 80 24.18 1.91 9.09
N LYS A 81 24.85 0.77 8.88
CA LYS A 81 26.14 0.74 8.16
C LYS A 81 26.01 1.15 6.69
N LEU A 82 24.80 1.10 6.14
CA LEU A 82 24.52 1.52 4.77
C LEU A 82 24.34 3.04 4.64
N VAL A 83 24.22 3.78 5.76
CA VAL A 83 23.99 5.24 5.74
C VAL A 83 25.10 5.93 4.95
N GLY A 84 24.72 6.69 3.93
CA GLY A 84 25.63 7.31 2.97
C GLY A 84 25.58 6.68 1.58
N THR A 85 24.96 5.51 1.44
CA THR A 85 24.61 4.89 0.14
C THR A 85 23.19 5.22 -0.29
N GLN A 86 22.86 4.93 -1.55
CA GLN A 86 21.50 4.96 -2.09
C GLN A 86 20.83 3.58 -2.07
N HIS A 87 21.29 2.66 -1.21
CA HIS A 87 20.71 1.33 -1.13
C HIS A 87 19.20 1.40 -0.74
N PRO A 88 18.27 0.82 -1.53
CA PRO A 88 16.82 0.95 -1.31
C PRO A 88 16.33 0.43 0.05
N LEU A 89 17.07 -0.49 0.67
CA LEU A 89 16.83 -0.92 2.05
C LEU A 89 16.78 0.25 3.05
N LEU A 90 17.56 1.31 2.85
CA LEU A 90 17.50 2.53 3.68
C LEU A 90 16.18 3.27 3.51
N THR A 91 15.70 3.38 2.26
CA THR A 91 14.40 3.98 1.96
C THR A 91 13.28 3.15 2.57
N THR A 92 13.37 1.83 2.47
CA THR A 92 12.43 0.89 3.10
C THR A 92 12.43 1.05 4.62
N ALA A 93 13.61 1.02 5.26
CA ALA A 93 13.74 1.20 6.71
C ALA A 93 13.27 2.60 7.16
N ARG A 94 13.51 3.65 6.36
CA ARG A 94 12.97 4.99 6.61
C ARG A 94 11.46 4.99 6.50
N GLY A 95 10.87 4.36 5.49
CA GLY A 95 9.42 4.16 5.39
C GLY A 95 8.88 3.47 6.63
N LEU A 96 9.56 2.41 7.10
CA LEU A 96 9.17 1.68 8.31
C LEU A 96 9.31 2.47 9.63
N VAL A 97 10.04 3.59 9.66
CA VAL A 97 10.28 4.35 10.91
C VAL A 97 9.71 5.77 10.87
N HIS A 98 9.90 6.50 9.77
CA HIS A 98 9.43 7.89 9.60
C HIS A 98 7.97 7.96 9.20
N ASP A 99 7.41 6.92 8.55
CA ASP A 99 6.02 6.95 8.08
C ASP A 99 4.99 6.69 9.20
N SER A 100 5.35 7.08 10.42
CA SER A 100 4.41 7.46 11.48
C SER A 100 3.43 8.59 11.07
N GLN A 101 3.66 9.25 9.93
CA GLN A 101 2.75 10.23 9.32
C GLN A 101 1.99 9.71 8.09
N ASN A 102 2.31 8.52 7.54
CA ASN A 102 1.45 7.76 6.61
C ASN A 102 1.65 6.23 6.77
N ASN A 103 1.01 5.65 7.79
CA ASN A 103 0.49 4.28 7.75
C ASN A 103 1.50 3.13 7.58
N LEU A 104 2.21 2.79 8.67
CA LEU A 104 2.93 1.52 8.74
C LEU A 104 2.05 0.25 8.71
N GLN A 105 0.74 0.37 8.89
CA GLN A 105 -0.14 -0.78 9.11
C GLN A 105 -1.49 -0.69 8.42
N LEU A 106 -1.57 -0.09 7.22
CA LEU A 106 -2.87 0.05 6.55
C LEU A 106 -3.54 -1.31 6.33
N ARG A 107 -2.75 -2.36 6.05
CA ARG A 107 -3.30 -3.71 5.81
C ARG A 107 -3.80 -4.32 7.11
N GLY A 108 -2.98 -4.30 8.16
CA GLY A 108 -3.39 -4.74 9.50
C GLY A 108 -4.65 -3.99 9.98
N LEU A 109 -4.69 -2.67 9.84
CA LEU A 109 -5.84 -1.84 10.21
C LEU A 109 -7.11 -2.22 9.43
N VAL A 110 -7.00 -2.42 8.11
CA VAL A 110 -8.13 -2.86 7.29
C VAL A 110 -8.65 -4.24 7.73
N VAL A 111 -7.75 -5.18 8.07
CA VAL A 111 -8.11 -6.49 8.63
C VAL A 111 -8.84 -6.35 9.96
N LEU A 112 -8.42 -5.44 10.83
CA LEU A 112 -9.10 -5.17 12.10
C LEU A 112 -10.47 -4.50 11.91
N LEU A 113 -10.57 -3.55 10.98
CA LEU A 113 -11.83 -2.87 10.67
C LEU A 113 -12.87 -3.83 10.10
N ILE A 114 -12.49 -4.73 9.18
CA ILE A 114 -13.43 -5.73 8.64
C ILE A 114 -13.84 -6.73 9.73
N SER A 115 -12.90 -7.13 10.60
CA SER A 115 -13.18 -7.98 11.77
C SER A 115 -14.22 -7.34 12.69
N LYS A 116 -14.05 -6.04 12.97
CA LYS A 116 -14.95 -5.25 13.80
C LYS A 116 -16.33 -5.07 13.16
N ALA A 117 -16.37 -4.85 11.85
CA ALA A 117 -17.61 -4.65 11.11
C ALA A 117 -18.46 -5.92 11.02
N ALA A 118 -17.82 -7.08 10.81
CA ALA A 118 -18.50 -8.37 10.76
C ALA A 118 -19.03 -8.80 12.14
N GLY A 119 -18.34 -8.42 13.22
CA GLY A 119 -18.72 -8.79 14.57
C GLY A 119 -18.60 -10.31 14.83
N PRO A 120 -19.10 -10.78 15.98
CA PRO A 120 -19.11 -12.21 16.30
C PRO A 120 -20.12 -12.97 15.43
N SER A 121 -19.77 -14.19 15.02
CA SER A 121 -20.70 -15.09 14.33
C SER A 121 -21.87 -15.48 15.23
N SER A 122 -23.09 -15.48 14.67
CA SER A 122 -24.33 -15.85 15.36
C SER A 122 -24.37 -17.31 15.81
N VAL A 123 -23.52 -18.16 15.21
CA VAL A 123 -23.54 -19.62 15.38
C VAL A 123 -22.89 -20.08 16.70
N ASN A 124 -22.08 -19.25 17.38
CA ASN A 124 -21.35 -19.66 18.60
C ASN A 124 -21.16 -18.54 19.65
N ALA A 125 -22.17 -17.70 19.87
CA ALA A 125 -22.11 -16.59 20.82
C ALA A 125 -21.80 -17.00 22.28
N SER A 126 -22.01 -18.27 22.66
CA SER A 126 -21.95 -18.73 24.05
C SER A 126 -20.57 -19.22 24.53
N CYS A 127 -19.58 -19.42 23.67
CA CYS A 127 -18.35 -20.15 24.04
C CYS A 127 -17.03 -19.37 23.85
N GLN A 128 -17.02 -18.19 23.20
CA GLN A 128 -15.78 -17.48 22.83
C GLN A 128 -15.71 -16.01 23.29
N SER A 129 -16.62 -15.55 24.16
CA SER A 129 -16.69 -14.14 24.58
C SER A 129 -15.49 -13.65 25.39
N TYR A 130 -14.70 -14.55 25.98
CA TYR A 130 -13.60 -14.21 26.90
C TYR A 130 -12.35 -13.68 26.18
N ASP A 131 -12.24 -13.87 24.85
CA ASP A 131 -11.04 -13.57 24.07
C ASP A 131 -11.22 -12.38 23.10
N MET A 132 -12.30 -11.61 23.29
CA MET A 132 -12.62 -10.43 22.49
C MET A 132 -12.34 -9.14 23.27
N ALA A 133 -11.31 -8.41 22.86
CA ALA A 133 -11.16 -7.00 23.23
C ALA A 133 -11.83 -6.14 22.14
N SER A 134 -12.58 -5.10 22.53
CA SER A 134 -13.22 -4.17 21.59
C SER A 134 -13.98 -4.84 20.45
N GLY A 135 -14.60 -6.02 20.66
CA GLY A 135 -15.37 -6.76 19.64
C GLY A 135 -14.55 -7.35 18.49
N ILE A 136 -13.25 -7.61 18.71
CA ILE A 136 -12.35 -8.29 17.78
C ILE A 136 -11.66 -9.42 18.55
N TYR A 137 -11.54 -10.61 17.95
CA TYR A 137 -10.85 -11.75 18.58
C TYR A 137 -9.33 -11.55 18.64
N SER A 138 -8.65 -12.16 19.62
CA SER A 138 -7.19 -12.16 19.72
C SER A 138 -6.52 -12.71 18.45
N CYS A 139 -7.04 -13.82 17.90
CA CYS A 139 -6.53 -14.45 16.68
C CYS A 139 -6.64 -13.54 15.46
N GLN A 140 -7.70 -12.72 15.34
CA GLN A 140 -7.84 -11.74 14.27
C GLN A 140 -6.81 -10.60 14.40
N ARG A 141 -6.46 -10.20 15.64
CA ARG A 141 -5.37 -9.24 15.87
C ARG A 141 -4.01 -9.83 15.49
N SER A 142 -3.74 -11.06 15.90
CA SER A 142 -2.53 -11.77 15.50
C SER A 142 -2.45 -11.91 13.97
N LEU A 143 -3.56 -12.18 13.29
CA LEU A 143 -3.61 -12.22 11.83
C LEU A 143 -3.28 -10.85 11.20
N ALA A 144 -3.75 -9.74 11.79
CA ALA A 144 -3.41 -8.40 11.33
C ALA A 144 -1.89 -8.13 11.45
N GLU A 145 -1.26 -8.55 12.56
CA GLU A 145 0.20 -8.46 12.74
C GLU A 145 0.96 -9.30 11.70
N ILE A 146 0.55 -10.55 11.52
CA ILE A 146 1.14 -11.47 10.54
C ILE A 146 1.04 -10.90 9.12
N THR A 147 -0.11 -10.32 8.78
CA THR A 147 -0.33 -9.69 7.46
C THR A 147 0.67 -8.57 7.23
N GLU A 148 0.92 -7.73 8.24
CA GLU A 148 1.87 -6.63 8.10
C GLU A 148 3.33 -7.11 8.10
N LEU A 149 3.66 -8.18 8.83
CA LEU A 149 4.97 -8.82 8.78
C LEU A 149 5.28 -9.35 7.38
N ILE A 150 4.34 -10.07 6.76
CA ILE A 150 4.48 -10.57 5.38
C ILE A 150 4.65 -9.40 4.41
N HIS A 151 3.86 -8.35 4.56
CA HIS A 151 3.98 -7.17 3.70
C HIS A 151 5.35 -6.49 3.86
N THR A 152 5.82 -6.35 5.10
CA THR A 152 7.13 -5.74 5.41
C THR A 152 8.27 -6.58 4.83
N ALA A 153 8.21 -7.91 4.96
CA ALA A 153 9.18 -8.82 4.35
C ALA A 153 9.28 -8.61 2.84
N LEU A 154 8.13 -8.52 2.16
CA LEU A 154 8.05 -8.26 0.72
C LEU A 154 8.67 -6.90 0.33
N LEU A 155 8.42 -5.85 1.10
CA LEU A 155 9.01 -4.52 0.85
C LEU A 155 10.54 -4.57 0.99
N VAL A 156 11.04 -5.25 2.03
CA VAL A 156 12.48 -5.43 2.26
C VAL A 156 13.14 -6.19 1.11
N HIS A 157 12.54 -7.31 0.67
CA HIS A 157 13.04 -8.10 -0.46
C HIS A 157 12.97 -7.35 -1.80
N ARG A 158 11.94 -6.53 -2.03
CA ARG A 158 11.87 -5.63 -3.20
C ARG A 158 12.96 -4.56 -3.22
N GLY A 159 13.63 -4.31 -2.09
CA GLY A 159 14.74 -3.38 -1.99
C GLY A 159 16.10 -3.94 -2.41
N ILE A 160 16.17 -5.18 -2.90
CA ILE A 160 17.39 -5.80 -3.46
C ILE A 160 17.69 -5.18 -4.81
N VAL A 161 18.94 -4.75 -5.02
CA VAL A 161 19.39 -4.09 -6.25
C VAL A 161 20.13 -5.05 -7.19
N ASN A 162 20.03 -4.79 -8.49
CA ASN A 162 20.92 -5.39 -9.48
C ASN A 162 22.31 -4.74 -9.39
N LEU A 163 23.34 -5.53 -9.09
CA LEU A 163 24.70 -5.03 -8.92
C LEU A 163 25.35 -4.62 -10.25
N ASP A 164 24.90 -5.20 -11.36
CA ASP A 164 25.45 -4.94 -12.70
C ASP A 164 24.97 -3.60 -13.28
N GLU A 165 23.88 -3.04 -12.74
CA GLU A 165 23.25 -1.78 -13.16
C GLU A 165 23.62 -0.60 -12.25
N LEU A 166 24.52 -0.80 -11.29
CA LEU A 166 24.90 0.24 -10.32
C LEU A 166 25.60 1.43 -10.97
N GLN A 167 25.20 2.62 -10.58
CA GLN A 167 25.89 3.86 -10.92
C GLN A 167 26.89 4.24 -9.83
N SER A 168 27.90 5.03 -10.21
CA SER A 168 28.90 5.53 -9.25
C SER A 168 28.29 6.39 -8.13
N SER A 169 27.11 6.97 -8.36
CA SER A 169 26.34 7.73 -7.36
C SER A 169 25.65 6.87 -6.30
N ASP A 170 25.49 5.56 -6.52
CA ASP A 170 24.70 4.71 -5.63
C ASP A 170 25.47 4.32 -4.36
N GLY A 171 26.80 4.33 -4.44
CA GLY A 171 27.72 4.03 -3.34
C GLY A 171 28.72 2.94 -3.69
N PRO A 172 29.63 2.61 -2.75
CA PRO A 172 30.63 1.58 -2.98
C PRO A 172 29.99 0.21 -3.22
N LEU A 173 30.49 -0.53 -4.22
CA LEU A 173 29.98 -1.88 -4.57
C LEU A 173 29.89 -2.82 -3.36
N LYS A 174 30.89 -2.76 -2.46
CA LYS A 174 30.92 -3.57 -1.23
C LYS A 174 29.75 -3.26 -0.29
N ASP A 175 29.37 -1.99 -0.18
CA ASP A 175 28.27 -1.56 0.68
C ASP A 175 26.92 -1.95 0.05
N MET A 176 26.81 -1.86 -1.28
CA MET A 176 25.62 -2.33 -2.00
C MET A 176 25.43 -3.85 -1.89
N GLN A 177 26.51 -4.63 -2.02
CA GLN A 177 26.51 -6.08 -1.78
C GLN A 177 26.12 -6.42 -0.34
N PHE A 178 26.68 -5.68 0.63
CA PHE A 178 26.31 -5.82 2.03
C PHE A 178 24.82 -5.50 2.24
N GLY A 179 24.31 -4.46 1.60
CA GLY A 179 22.89 -4.09 1.64
C GLY A 179 21.98 -5.19 1.13
N ASN A 180 22.31 -5.80 -0.02
CA ASN A 180 21.58 -6.93 -0.57
C ASN A 180 21.56 -8.11 0.42
N LYS A 181 22.70 -8.42 1.06
CA LYS A 181 22.77 -9.48 2.07
C LYS A 181 21.86 -9.21 3.26
N ILE A 182 21.84 -7.97 3.77
CA ILE A 182 20.96 -7.60 4.89
C ILE A 182 19.50 -7.63 4.45
N ALA A 183 19.16 -7.17 3.25
CA ALA A 183 17.80 -7.21 2.73
C ALA A 183 17.25 -8.65 2.65
N ILE A 184 18.00 -9.58 2.07
CA ILE A 184 17.61 -11.00 1.97
C ILE A 184 17.34 -11.58 3.37
N LEU A 185 18.33 -11.50 4.26
CA LEU A 185 18.24 -12.10 5.60
C LEU A 185 17.13 -11.46 6.45
N SER A 186 16.93 -10.15 6.35
CA SER A 186 15.90 -9.44 7.11
C SER A 186 14.49 -9.81 6.63
N GLY A 187 14.29 -9.92 5.31
CA GLY A 187 13.01 -10.37 4.77
C GLY A 187 12.70 -11.82 5.14
N ASP A 188 13.70 -12.71 5.08
CA ASP A 188 13.55 -14.13 5.48
C ASP A 188 13.20 -14.27 6.97
N PHE A 189 13.85 -13.48 7.83
CA PHE A 189 13.55 -13.44 9.25
C PHE A 189 12.11 -12.99 9.55
N LEU A 190 11.65 -11.92 8.89
CA LEU A 190 10.27 -11.44 9.04
C LEU A 190 9.26 -12.48 8.57
N LEU A 191 9.55 -13.15 7.44
CA LEU A 191 8.69 -14.20 6.91
C LEU A 191 8.65 -15.44 7.82
N ALA A 192 9.79 -15.84 8.40
CA ALA A 192 9.84 -16.94 9.37
C ALA A 192 8.99 -16.65 10.62
N ASN A 193 9.03 -15.41 11.12
CA ASN A 193 8.16 -14.99 12.23
C ASN A 193 6.69 -14.98 11.85
N ALA A 194 6.35 -14.54 10.63
CA ALA A 194 4.98 -14.62 10.13
C ALA A 194 4.48 -16.07 10.04
N CYS A 195 5.31 -17.00 9.54
CA CYS A 195 5.00 -18.43 9.49
C CYS A 195 4.79 -19.03 10.89
N ASN A 196 5.63 -18.67 11.85
CA ASN A 196 5.45 -19.08 13.25
C ASN A 196 4.13 -18.53 13.82
N GLY A 197 3.82 -17.26 13.57
CA GLY A 197 2.55 -16.65 13.94
C GLY A 197 1.34 -17.38 13.33
N LEU A 198 1.40 -17.74 12.05
CA LEU A 198 0.35 -18.50 11.36
C LEU A 198 0.14 -19.88 12.00
N ALA A 199 1.21 -20.58 12.36
CA ALA A 199 1.12 -21.87 13.04
C ALA A 199 0.47 -21.74 14.43
N LEU A 200 0.78 -20.66 15.17
CA LEU A 200 0.19 -20.37 16.49
C LEU A 200 -1.31 -20.04 16.43
N LEU A 201 -1.85 -19.63 15.27
CA LEU A 201 -3.30 -19.47 15.09
C LEU A 201 -4.06 -20.82 15.11
N GLN A 202 -3.35 -21.95 14.92
CA GLN A 202 -3.91 -23.31 14.93
C GLN A 202 -5.12 -23.50 14.00
N ASN A 203 -5.19 -22.75 12.91
CA ASN A 203 -6.20 -22.87 11.87
C ASN A 203 -5.53 -23.15 10.52
N THR A 204 -5.62 -24.40 10.06
CA THR A 204 -4.99 -24.86 8.81
C THR A 204 -5.56 -24.16 7.57
N LYS A 205 -6.84 -23.77 7.58
CA LYS A 205 -7.45 -23.03 6.47
C LYS A 205 -6.87 -21.63 6.34
N VAL A 206 -6.64 -20.96 7.47
CA VAL A 206 -5.96 -19.66 7.50
C VAL A 206 -4.51 -19.79 7.03
N VAL A 207 -3.78 -20.83 7.46
CA VAL A 207 -2.42 -21.10 6.97
C VAL A 207 -2.42 -21.29 5.44
N GLU A 208 -3.36 -22.07 4.91
CA GLU A 208 -3.50 -22.30 3.46
C GLU A 208 -3.79 -20.99 2.69
N LEU A 209 -4.72 -20.17 3.19
CA LEU A 209 -5.05 -18.88 2.58
C LEU A 209 -3.83 -17.96 2.51
N LEU A 210 -3.09 -17.82 3.61
CA LEU A 210 -1.95 -16.90 3.65
C LEU A 210 -0.73 -17.45 2.89
N ALA A 211 -0.51 -18.77 2.90
CA ALA A 211 0.49 -19.43 2.05
C ALA A 211 0.18 -19.23 0.56
N SER A 212 -1.10 -19.35 0.17
CA SER A 212 -1.54 -19.05 -1.19
C SER A 212 -1.37 -17.57 -1.54
N ALA A 213 -1.59 -16.65 -0.59
CA ALA A 213 -1.34 -15.22 -0.79
C ALA A 213 0.15 -14.92 -1.02
N LEU A 214 1.04 -15.58 -0.28
CA LEU A 214 2.49 -15.50 -0.46
C LEU A 214 2.91 -15.97 -1.86
N MET A 215 2.35 -17.10 -2.33
CA MET A 215 2.60 -17.61 -3.68
C MET A 215 2.16 -16.61 -4.76
N ASP A 216 0.97 -16.03 -4.61
CA ASP A 216 0.46 -15.00 -5.52
C ASP A 216 1.37 -13.77 -5.56
N LEU A 217 1.81 -13.28 -4.39
CA LEU A 217 2.72 -12.13 -4.30
C LEU A 217 4.03 -12.39 -5.03
N VAL A 218 4.65 -13.54 -4.79
CA VAL A 218 5.91 -13.93 -5.45
C VAL A 218 5.71 -14.04 -6.96
N GLN A 219 4.63 -14.67 -7.41
CA GLN A 219 4.30 -14.74 -8.84
C GLN A 219 4.11 -13.34 -9.45
N GLY A 220 3.43 -12.44 -8.73
CA GLY A 220 3.27 -11.05 -9.12
C GLY A 220 4.59 -10.31 -9.30
N VAL A 221 5.54 -10.48 -8.36
CA VAL A 221 6.88 -9.89 -8.44
C VAL A 221 7.68 -10.44 -9.63
N TYR A 222 7.59 -11.74 -9.91
CA TYR A 222 8.23 -12.33 -11.09
C TYR A 222 7.72 -11.69 -12.38
N HIS A 223 6.40 -11.46 -12.49
CA HIS A 223 5.83 -10.80 -13.64
C HIS A 223 6.32 -9.35 -13.78
N GLU A 224 6.34 -8.56 -12.69
CA GLU A 224 6.87 -7.20 -12.70
C GLU A 224 8.35 -7.14 -13.15
N ASN A 225 9.21 -7.99 -12.58
CA ASN A 225 10.64 -7.99 -12.90
C ASN A 225 10.92 -8.47 -14.33
N SER A 226 10.16 -9.47 -14.82
CA SER A 226 10.31 -9.98 -16.19
C SER A 226 9.97 -8.93 -17.26
N THR A 227 9.09 -7.97 -16.93
CA THR A 227 8.78 -6.83 -17.80
C THR A 227 9.84 -5.73 -17.74
N SER A 228 10.55 -5.57 -16.61
CA SER A 228 11.63 -4.59 -16.45
C SER A 228 12.93 -5.03 -17.12
N ALA A 229 13.29 -6.32 -17.06
CA ALA A 229 14.55 -6.84 -17.61
C ALA A 229 14.61 -6.90 -19.15
N LYS A 230 13.48 -6.65 -19.83
CA LYS A 230 13.38 -6.60 -21.30
C LYS A 230 13.21 -5.16 -21.79
N GLU A 231 14.12 -4.25 -21.41
CA GLU A 231 14.16 -2.86 -21.91
C GLU A 231 14.19 -2.75 -23.46
N ASN A 232 14.44 -3.86 -24.18
CA ASN A 232 14.44 -3.90 -25.64
C ASN A 232 13.10 -4.31 -26.29
N HIS A 233 12.06 -4.63 -25.53
CA HIS A 233 10.72 -4.91 -26.06
C HIS A 233 9.65 -4.08 -25.33
N ILE A 234 9.68 -2.76 -25.52
CA ILE A 234 8.58 -1.83 -25.14
C ILE A 234 7.26 -2.13 -25.93
N THR A 235 7.20 -3.26 -26.61
CA THR A 235 6.11 -3.73 -27.50
C THR A 235 5.33 -4.92 -26.96
N ASP A 236 5.76 -5.52 -25.82
CA ASP A 236 4.96 -6.52 -25.11
C ASP A 236 3.84 -5.79 -24.35
N ASP A 237 2.74 -5.61 -25.06
CA ASP A 237 1.49 -5.03 -24.58
C ASP A 237 0.97 -5.78 -23.35
N ILE A 238 0.73 -5.05 -22.25
CA ILE A 238 -0.07 -5.55 -21.13
C ILE A 238 -1.47 -4.95 -21.24
N GLY A 239 -2.39 -5.69 -21.85
CA GLY A 239 -3.80 -5.32 -21.89
C GLY A 239 -4.41 -5.23 -20.48
N ILE A 240 -5.55 -4.55 -20.36
CA ILE A 240 -6.16 -4.24 -19.05
C ILE A 240 -6.43 -5.48 -18.17
N LEU A 241 -6.78 -6.61 -18.78
CA LEU A 241 -7.00 -7.88 -18.07
C LEU A 241 -5.72 -8.42 -17.43
N THR A 242 -4.61 -8.37 -18.17
CA THR A 242 -3.29 -8.79 -17.67
C THR A 242 -2.82 -7.87 -16.57
N TRP A 243 -3.01 -6.55 -16.72
CA TRP A 243 -2.70 -5.56 -15.68
C TRP A 243 -3.50 -5.82 -14.40
N LYS A 244 -4.82 -6.06 -14.51
CA LYS A 244 -5.68 -6.39 -13.36
C LYS A 244 -5.19 -7.65 -12.64
N LYS A 245 -4.85 -8.70 -13.40
CA LYS A 245 -4.34 -9.96 -12.84
C LYS A 245 -3.01 -9.76 -12.13
N GLN A 246 -2.04 -9.13 -12.77
CA GLN A 246 -0.71 -8.86 -12.19
C GLN A 246 -0.82 -7.99 -10.95
N THR A 247 -1.63 -6.93 -10.99
CA THR A 247 -1.88 -6.03 -9.86
C THR A 247 -2.52 -6.76 -8.69
N PHE A 248 -3.49 -7.64 -8.95
CA PHE A 248 -4.06 -8.47 -7.90
C PHE A 248 -2.99 -9.35 -7.26
N LEU A 249 -2.21 -10.07 -8.07
CA LEU A 249 -1.15 -10.95 -7.57
C LEU A 249 -0.11 -10.19 -6.74
N SER A 250 0.43 -9.08 -7.26
CA SER A 250 1.57 -8.38 -6.65
C SER A 250 1.20 -7.41 -5.51
N HIS A 251 -0.08 -7.00 -5.40
CA HIS A 251 -0.51 -5.96 -4.46
C HIS A 251 -1.79 -6.27 -3.69
N GLY A 252 -2.72 -7.04 -4.28
CA GLY A 252 -4.05 -7.28 -3.73
C GLY A 252 -4.24 -8.59 -2.97
N ALA A 253 -3.55 -9.65 -3.38
CA ALA A 253 -3.79 -11.02 -2.91
C ALA A 253 -3.67 -11.16 -1.39
N LEU A 254 -2.63 -10.54 -0.80
CA LEU A 254 -2.43 -10.55 0.65
C LEU A 254 -3.58 -9.92 1.41
N LEU A 255 -4.00 -8.70 1.04
CA LEU A 255 -5.09 -8.02 1.76
C LEU A 255 -6.42 -8.76 1.60
N ALA A 256 -6.73 -9.22 0.38
CA ALA A 256 -7.94 -9.98 0.09
C ALA A 256 -8.04 -11.26 0.93
N LYS A 257 -6.98 -12.08 0.92
CA LYS A 257 -6.94 -13.36 1.65
C LYS A 257 -6.83 -13.15 3.16
N SER A 258 -6.19 -12.09 3.64
CA SER A 258 -6.20 -11.73 5.07
C SER A 258 -7.58 -11.30 5.55
N CYS A 259 -8.35 -10.52 4.76
CA CYS A 259 -9.73 -10.19 5.10
C CYS A 259 -10.62 -11.44 5.14
N GLN A 260 -10.45 -12.35 4.17
CA GLN A 260 -11.13 -13.65 4.16
C GLN A 260 -10.78 -14.50 5.40
N ALA A 261 -9.49 -14.63 5.70
CA ALA A 261 -8.98 -15.38 6.84
C ALA A 261 -9.48 -14.80 8.18
N ALA A 262 -9.69 -13.50 8.28
CA ALA A 262 -10.27 -12.89 9.47
C ALA A 262 -11.72 -13.33 9.72
N MET A 263 -12.50 -13.55 8.66
CA MET A 263 -13.87 -14.08 8.74
C MET A 263 -13.87 -15.57 9.09
N GLU A 264 -12.93 -16.34 8.52
CA GLU A 264 -12.70 -17.75 8.87
C GLU A 264 -12.36 -17.92 10.36
N LEU A 265 -11.46 -17.09 10.90
CA LEU A 265 -11.13 -17.11 12.33
C LEU A 265 -12.32 -16.81 13.25
N ALA A 266 -13.26 -15.99 12.79
CA ALA A 266 -14.50 -15.68 13.50
C ALA A 266 -15.64 -16.67 13.22
N LYS A 267 -15.40 -17.72 12.44
CA LYS A 267 -16.38 -18.75 12.05
C LYS A 267 -17.62 -18.17 11.37
N HIS A 268 -17.42 -17.16 10.52
CA HIS A 268 -18.45 -16.71 9.60
C HIS A 268 -18.59 -17.68 8.43
N ASP A 269 -19.79 -17.71 7.83
CA ASP A 269 -20.07 -18.57 6.68
C ASP A 269 -19.29 -18.15 5.41
N ALA A 270 -19.33 -19.01 4.40
CA ALA A 270 -18.59 -18.82 3.15
C ALA A 270 -18.99 -17.55 2.39
N GLU A 271 -20.23 -17.07 2.52
CA GLU A 271 -20.70 -15.86 1.85
C GLU A 271 -20.03 -14.61 2.46
N VAL A 272 -20.01 -14.53 3.79
CA VAL A 272 -19.31 -13.45 4.51
C VAL A 272 -17.80 -13.49 4.28
N GLN A 273 -17.21 -14.69 4.22
CA GLN A 273 -15.80 -14.85 3.86
C GLN A 273 -15.50 -14.33 2.44
N ASP A 274 -16.31 -14.66 1.44
CA ASP A 274 -16.13 -14.15 0.07
C ASP A 274 -16.35 -12.64 -0.01
N MET A 275 -17.35 -12.09 0.67
CA MET A 275 -17.54 -10.63 0.74
C MET A 275 -16.31 -9.91 1.30
N ALA A 276 -15.70 -10.45 2.36
CA ALA A 276 -14.47 -9.89 2.93
C ALA A 276 -13.28 -10.01 1.97
N PHE A 277 -13.18 -11.12 1.22
CA PHE A 277 -12.18 -11.28 0.16
C PHE A 277 -12.33 -10.20 -0.92
N GLN A 278 -13.54 -9.99 -1.45
CA GLN A 278 -13.79 -8.99 -2.49
C GLN A 278 -13.51 -7.57 -1.98
N TYR A 279 -13.89 -7.27 -0.73
CA TYR A 279 -13.57 -5.97 -0.11
C TYR A 279 -12.07 -5.72 -0.06
N GLY A 280 -11.28 -6.67 0.46
CA GLY A 280 -9.82 -6.53 0.53
C GLY A 280 -9.17 -6.40 -0.85
N LYS A 281 -9.65 -7.16 -1.83
CA LYS A 281 -9.23 -7.08 -3.24
C LYS A 281 -9.47 -5.69 -3.83
N HIS A 282 -10.70 -5.18 -3.71
CA HIS A 282 -11.07 -3.88 -4.27
C HIS A 282 -10.37 -2.71 -3.58
N MET A 283 -10.20 -2.78 -2.26
CA MET A 283 -9.44 -1.79 -1.49
C MET A 283 -7.98 -1.71 -1.95
N ALA A 284 -7.32 -2.86 -2.09
CA ALA A 284 -5.92 -2.90 -2.54
C ALA A 284 -5.75 -2.44 -3.99
N MET A 285 -6.66 -2.82 -4.89
CA MET A 285 -6.65 -2.34 -6.28
C MET A 285 -6.85 -0.82 -6.36
N SER A 286 -7.78 -0.27 -5.58
CA SER A 286 -8.02 1.17 -5.51
C SER A 286 -6.79 1.92 -5.00
N HIS A 287 -6.13 1.38 -3.97
CA HIS A 287 -4.86 1.92 -3.46
C HIS A 287 -3.76 1.90 -4.53
N LYS A 288 -3.64 0.82 -5.31
CA LYS A 288 -2.68 0.73 -6.42
C LYS A 288 -2.97 1.76 -7.51
N ILE A 289 -4.23 1.89 -7.95
CA ILE A 289 -4.63 2.88 -8.95
C ILE A 289 -4.29 4.30 -8.46
N ASN A 290 -4.62 4.62 -7.21
CA ASN A 290 -4.30 5.93 -6.63
C ASN A 290 -2.79 6.19 -6.59
N SER A 291 -1.98 5.17 -6.26
CA SER A 291 -0.51 5.26 -6.28
C SER A 291 0.02 5.51 -7.69
N ASP A 292 -0.51 4.79 -8.68
CA ASP A 292 -0.14 4.91 -10.09
C ASP A 292 -0.50 6.28 -10.68
N LEU A 293 -1.53 6.94 -10.13
CA LEU A 293 -1.97 8.27 -10.54
C LEU A 293 -1.12 9.41 -9.97
N GLN A 294 -0.39 9.20 -8.86
CA GLN A 294 0.36 10.27 -8.19
C GLN A 294 1.34 11.04 -9.10
N PRO A 295 2.09 10.39 -10.02
CA PRO A 295 2.98 11.09 -10.95
C PRO A 295 2.25 12.02 -11.94
N PHE A 296 0.95 11.82 -12.14
CA PHE A 296 0.12 12.58 -13.08
C PHE A 296 -0.63 13.74 -12.43
N ILE A 297 -0.84 13.68 -11.11
CA ILE A 297 -1.59 14.69 -10.34
C ILE A 297 -0.67 15.79 -9.79
N LYS A 298 0.55 15.44 -9.35
CA LYS A 298 1.47 16.43 -8.76
C LYS A 298 2.00 17.36 -9.84
N GLU A 299 1.65 18.64 -9.78
CA GLU A 299 2.19 19.68 -10.66
C GLU A 299 3.72 19.68 -10.61
N LYS A 300 4.33 19.76 -11.81
CA LYS A 300 5.76 19.73 -12.14
C LYS A 300 6.66 20.17 -10.97
N THR A 301 7.13 19.21 -10.18
CA THR A 301 8.11 19.46 -9.11
C THR A 301 9.18 18.38 -9.11
N SER A 302 9.96 18.27 -10.21
CA SER A 302 11.39 17.88 -10.24
C SER A 302 11.82 17.35 -11.63
N ASP A 303 13.09 17.58 -11.96
CA ASP A 303 13.74 17.41 -13.27
C ASP A 303 13.96 15.96 -13.77
N SER A 304 13.18 14.99 -13.31
CA SER A 304 13.19 13.63 -13.88
C SER A 304 11.85 12.93 -13.60
N LEU A 305 10.83 13.26 -14.37
CA LEU A 305 9.56 12.56 -14.34
C LEU A 305 9.78 11.12 -14.84
N THR A 306 9.67 10.13 -13.96
CA THR A 306 9.68 8.71 -14.32
C THR A 306 8.44 8.04 -13.73
N PHE A 307 7.83 7.14 -14.50
CA PHE A 307 6.68 6.35 -14.06
C PHE A 307 6.70 4.98 -14.73
N ASN A 308 5.97 4.01 -14.16
CA ASN A 308 5.91 2.67 -14.73
C ASN A 308 4.99 2.65 -15.96
N LEU A 309 5.46 2.10 -17.10
CA LEU A 309 4.65 1.94 -18.31
C LEU A 309 3.51 0.93 -18.13
N ASN A 310 3.61 0.04 -17.15
CA ASN A 310 2.56 -0.89 -16.76
C ASN A 310 1.67 -0.31 -15.65
N SER A 311 1.65 1.02 -15.47
CA SER A 311 0.75 1.68 -14.53
C SER A 311 -0.66 1.81 -15.10
N ALA A 312 -1.66 1.87 -14.21
CA ALA A 312 -3.06 1.94 -14.63
C ALA A 312 -3.35 3.05 -15.68
N PRO A 313 -2.85 4.29 -15.53
CA PRO A 313 -3.08 5.36 -16.50
C PRO A 313 -2.53 5.05 -17.90
N VAL A 314 -1.38 4.39 -17.97
CA VAL A 314 -0.70 4.09 -19.23
C VAL A 314 -1.40 2.95 -19.95
N VAL A 315 -1.72 1.86 -19.24
CA VAL A 315 -2.46 0.73 -19.79
C VAL A 315 -3.84 1.16 -20.29
N LEU A 316 -4.53 2.04 -19.55
CA LEU A 316 -5.80 2.62 -19.96
C LEU A 316 -5.71 3.42 -21.27
N HIS A 317 -4.69 4.26 -21.37
CA HIS A 317 -4.46 5.07 -22.56
C HIS A 317 -4.10 4.21 -23.78
N GLN A 318 -3.31 3.16 -23.55
CA GLN A 318 -2.97 2.19 -24.58
C GLN A 318 -4.20 1.46 -25.10
N GLU A 319 -5.08 0.97 -24.21
CA GLU A 319 -6.34 0.29 -24.58
C GLU A 319 -7.22 1.23 -25.42
N PHE A 320 -7.29 2.51 -25.04
CA PHE A 320 -8.09 3.50 -25.75
C PHE A 320 -7.54 3.87 -27.14
N LEU A 321 -6.23 4.11 -27.25
CA LEU A 321 -5.61 4.46 -28.53
C LEU A 321 -5.54 3.29 -29.51
N GLY A 322 -5.51 2.07 -28.99
CA GLY A 322 -5.18 0.89 -29.77
C GLY A 322 -3.67 0.72 -29.94
N ARG A 323 -3.28 -0.54 -30.12
CA ARG A 323 -1.89 -0.98 -30.05
C ARG A 323 -0.96 -0.29 -31.05
N ASP A 324 -1.39 -0.14 -32.31
CA ASP A 324 -0.53 0.39 -33.36
C ASP A 324 -0.15 1.85 -33.13
N LEU A 325 -1.13 2.66 -32.67
CA LEU A 325 -0.93 4.07 -32.33
C LEU A 325 -0.08 4.22 -31.07
N TRP A 326 -0.32 3.38 -30.06
CA TRP A 326 0.50 3.35 -28.84
C TRP A 326 1.97 3.06 -29.14
N ILE A 327 2.26 2.02 -29.94
CA ILE A 327 3.62 1.65 -30.33
C ILE A 327 4.29 2.82 -31.08
N LYS A 328 3.55 3.49 -31.97
CA LYS A 328 4.06 4.67 -32.69
C LYS A 328 4.43 5.81 -31.71
N GLN A 329 3.55 6.12 -30.77
CA GLN A 329 3.80 7.14 -29.74
C GLN A 329 5.03 6.82 -28.89
N ILE A 330 5.18 5.58 -28.44
CA ILE A 330 6.36 5.15 -27.67
C ILE A 330 7.64 5.28 -28.51
N ARG A 331 7.63 4.88 -29.78
CA ARG A 331 8.80 5.02 -30.65
C ARG A 331 9.19 6.48 -30.89
N GLU A 332 8.21 7.37 -31.03
CA GLU A 332 8.45 8.82 -31.16
C GLU A 332 8.96 9.46 -29.86
N ALA A 333 8.57 8.92 -28.71
CA ALA A 333 9.06 9.32 -27.40
C ALA A 333 10.46 8.74 -27.09
N GLN A 334 10.91 7.69 -27.78
CA GLN A 334 12.26 7.17 -27.63
C GLN A 334 13.29 8.06 -28.34
N GLN A 335 14.29 8.54 -27.60
CA GLN A 335 15.44 9.26 -28.14
C GLN A 335 16.73 8.55 -27.74
N LYS A 336 17.56 8.15 -28.72
CA LYS A 336 18.85 7.47 -28.50
C LYS A 336 18.74 6.23 -27.58
N GLY A 337 17.66 5.46 -27.71
CA GLY A 337 17.41 4.25 -26.90
C GLY A 337 16.81 4.52 -25.52
N ARG A 338 16.68 5.78 -25.08
CA ARG A 338 16.06 6.16 -23.81
C ARG A 338 14.68 6.75 -24.02
N LEU A 339 13.72 6.37 -23.17
CA LEU A 339 12.36 6.90 -23.24
C LEU A 339 12.27 8.30 -22.62
N ASP A 340 11.69 9.23 -23.37
CA ASP A 340 11.31 10.56 -22.89
C ASP A 340 9.92 10.52 -22.24
N TYR A 341 9.91 10.30 -20.93
CA TYR A 341 8.69 10.25 -20.12
C TYR A 341 7.87 11.54 -20.14
N ALA A 342 8.49 12.70 -20.42
CA ALA A 342 7.75 13.96 -20.50
C ALA A 342 6.83 13.98 -21.72
N LYS A 343 7.29 13.45 -22.87
CA LYS A 343 6.45 13.32 -24.07
C LYS A 343 5.30 12.34 -23.90
N VAL A 344 5.57 11.20 -23.25
CA VAL A 344 4.53 10.21 -22.93
C VAL A 344 3.49 10.84 -22.00
N TRP A 345 3.93 11.55 -20.95
CA TRP A 345 3.05 12.24 -20.02
C TRP A 345 2.18 13.31 -20.67
N VAL A 346 2.74 14.14 -21.57
CA VAL A 346 1.96 15.15 -22.31
C VAL A 346 0.89 14.49 -23.17
N SER A 347 1.22 13.36 -23.80
CA SER A 347 0.27 12.59 -24.61
C SER A 347 -0.86 12.00 -23.75
N LEU A 348 -0.55 11.53 -22.54
CA LEU A 348 -1.52 11.03 -21.57
C LEU A 348 -2.45 12.13 -21.07
N ASN A 349 -1.92 13.30 -20.71
CA ASN A 349 -2.72 14.43 -20.21
C ASN A 349 -3.48 15.21 -21.30
N GLY A 350 -3.07 15.09 -22.57
CA GLY A 350 -3.81 15.63 -23.71
C GLY A 350 -5.14 14.91 -23.96
N VAL A 351 -5.28 13.66 -23.49
CA VAL A 351 -6.54 12.91 -23.57
C VAL A 351 -7.48 13.38 -22.45
N GLN A 352 -8.54 14.11 -22.83
CA GLN A 352 -9.51 14.80 -21.96
C GLN A 352 -10.21 13.94 -20.87
N ARG A 353 -9.96 12.63 -20.80
CA ARG A 353 -10.65 11.69 -19.88
C ARG A 353 -9.83 11.23 -18.67
N LEU A 354 -8.52 11.40 -18.63
CA LEU A 354 -7.74 11.12 -17.40
C LEU A 354 -8.25 11.94 -16.19
N PRO A 355 -8.58 13.24 -16.35
CA PRO A 355 -9.26 14.03 -15.31
C PRO A 355 -10.68 13.55 -14.99
N GLY A 356 -11.39 12.91 -15.93
CA GLY A 356 -12.73 12.33 -15.74
C GLY A 356 -12.68 11.04 -14.93
N ILE A 357 -11.73 10.16 -15.26
CA ILE A 357 -11.37 8.94 -14.51
C ILE A 357 -10.95 9.28 -13.09
N LEU A 358 -10.12 10.32 -12.92
CA LEU A 358 -9.71 10.87 -11.63
C LEU A 358 -10.90 11.38 -10.78
N ARG A 359 -11.98 11.86 -11.42
CA ARG A 359 -13.20 12.34 -10.74
C ARG A 359 -14.22 11.24 -10.43
N SER A 360 -14.19 10.12 -11.15
CA SER A 360 -15.10 8.98 -10.95
C SER A 360 -14.54 7.90 -10.03
N LEU A 361 -13.29 8.02 -9.58
CA LEU A 361 -12.78 7.22 -8.47
C LEU A 361 -13.59 7.57 -7.20
N PRO A 362 -14.13 6.58 -6.48
CA PRO A 362 -14.89 6.85 -5.27
C PRO A 362 -13.96 7.50 -4.23
N GLY A 363 -14.17 8.79 -3.93
CA GLY A 363 -13.72 9.37 -2.69
C GLY A 363 -14.52 8.77 -1.52
N PRO A 364 -13.96 8.66 -0.31
CA PRO A 364 -14.75 8.20 0.82
C PRO A 364 -15.83 9.25 1.07
N GLN A 365 -17.08 8.88 0.81
CA GLN A 365 -18.27 9.67 1.11
C GLN A 365 -18.64 9.45 2.57
N ASN A 366 -19.00 10.52 3.27
CA ASN A 366 -19.53 10.42 4.61
C ASN A 366 -20.81 9.56 4.60
N PRO A 367 -21.01 8.67 5.58
CA PRO A 367 -22.23 7.89 5.66
C PRO A 367 -23.44 8.83 5.82
N PRO A 368 -24.58 8.54 5.16
CA PRO A 368 -25.79 9.33 5.33
C PRO A 368 -26.27 9.21 6.78
N GLN A 369 -26.50 10.37 7.41
CA GLN A 369 -27.09 10.47 8.73
C GLN A 369 -28.58 10.10 8.66
N HIS A 370 -28.94 8.80 8.67
CA HIS A 370 -30.28 8.36 9.10
C HIS A 370 -30.29 6.86 9.48
N SER A 371 -30.29 6.63 10.79
CA SER A 371 -31.01 5.62 11.59
C SER A 371 -31.15 4.15 11.14
N SER A 372 -30.65 3.26 12.03
CA SER A 372 -31.05 1.87 12.37
C SER A 372 -30.05 0.72 12.05
N PRO A 373 -29.96 -0.32 12.91
CA PRO A 373 -28.77 -1.14 13.08
C PRO A 373 -28.75 -2.34 12.13
N GLY A 374 -27.76 -2.36 11.24
CA GLY A 374 -27.47 -3.50 10.38
C GLY A 374 -26.07 -3.34 9.81
N SER A 375 -25.05 -3.66 10.61
CA SER A 375 -23.63 -3.57 10.24
C SER A 375 -23.26 -4.41 9.01
N HIS A 376 -24.07 -5.42 8.68
CA HIS A 376 -23.90 -6.25 7.48
C HIS A 376 -24.15 -5.50 6.15
N TYR A 377 -24.96 -4.43 6.14
CA TYR A 377 -25.32 -3.73 4.88
C TYR A 377 -24.35 -2.60 4.48
N TYR A 378 -23.56 -2.07 5.42
CA TYR A 378 -22.69 -0.91 5.15
C TYR A 378 -21.38 -1.29 4.42
N CYS A 379 -20.83 -2.48 4.69
CA CYS A 379 -19.59 -2.93 4.04
C CYS A 379 -19.82 -3.38 2.57
N VAL A 380 -21.00 -3.94 2.30
CA VAL A 380 -21.43 -4.39 0.97
C VAL A 380 -21.59 -3.21 0.01
N ARG A 381 -22.18 -2.09 0.47
CA ARG A 381 -22.48 -0.92 -0.39
C ARG A 381 -21.23 -0.21 -0.93
N ALA A 382 -20.15 -0.15 -0.13
CA ALA A 382 -18.86 0.40 -0.55
C ALA A 382 -18.15 -0.49 -1.59
N SER A 383 -18.28 -1.82 -1.46
CA SER A 383 -17.70 -2.80 -2.39
C SER A 383 -18.41 -2.80 -3.74
N THR A 384 -19.75 -2.72 -3.76
CA THR A 384 -20.54 -2.59 -5.00
C THR A 384 -20.32 -1.26 -5.72
N GLN A 385 -19.98 -0.16 -5.03
CA GLN A 385 -19.70 1.12 -5.71
C GLN A 385 -18.38 1.08 -6.50
N VAL A 386 -17.37 0.34 -6.02
CA VAL A 386 -16.14 0.08 -6.79
C VAL A 386 -16.45 -0.79 -8.01
N GLU A 387 -17.33 -1.78 -7.87
CA GLU A 387 -17.75 -2.67 -8.96
C GLU A 387 -18.71 -2.01 -9.98
N VAL A 388 -19.48 -1.00 -9.58
CA VAL A 388 -20.37 -0.23 -10.46
C VAL A 388 -19.62 0.91 -11.17
N HIS A 389 -18.56 1.47 -10.56
CA HIS A 389 -17.75 2.52 -11.19
C HIS A 389 -16.52 2.03 -11.93
N LEU A 390 -16.00 0.82 -11.69
CA LEU A 390 -14.99 0.22 -12.56
C LEU A 390 -15.49 0.07 -14.01
N PRO A 391 -16.65 -0.50 -14.32
CA PRO A 391 -17.17 -0.57 -15.67
C PRO A 391 -17.36 0.83 -16.30
N CYS A 392 -17.78 1.83 -15.52
CA CYS A 392 -17.88 3.22 -16.01
C CYS A 392 -16.53 3.91 -16.25
N LEU A 393 -15.44 3.37 -15.69
CA LEU A 393 -14.06 3.79 -15.94
C LEU A 393 -13.45 3.12 -17.20
N PHE A 394 -14.04 2.01 -17.65
CA PHE A 394 -13.50 1.12 -18.68
C PHE A 394 -14.45 0.88 -19.88
N ASN A 395 -15.61 1.54 -19.96
CA ASN A 395 -16.54 1.54 -21.11
C ASN A 395 -16.71 2.94 -21.71
#